data_AF-I3NEU5-F1
#
_entry.id   AF-I3NEU5-F1
#
_cell.length_a   1.000
_cell.length_b   1.000
_cell.length_c   1.000
_cell.angle_alpha   90.00
_cell.angle_beta   90.00
_cell.angle_gamma   90.00
#
_symmetry.space_group_name_H-M   'P 1'
#
loop_
_entity.id
_entity.type
_entity.pdbx_description
1 polymer ?
#
loop_
_entity_poly.entity_id
_entity_poly.type
_entity_poly.pdbx_seq_one_letter_code
_entity_poly.pdbx_strand_id
1 'polypeptide(L)'
;MAPAPVPVPHTLERKPQLGPLRALQPMHPRLGPWCPRLGPSRRPWFVCDILGIVFAVSTWVLTFGTAWVTTRELFLPARDLAYSLANGLLLHLQAALGLAAHARAMLTDPGAVPLGRAPGSAPDARCLWCCSAKPPRAHHCCVCGRCVRKMDHHCTWVNNCVGEDNQKYFVLFTLYMGLASLHLLLLLGVPVLRSHARGEWDRHSTVSPRRSLMYLFLVALIAFLLNSTMFAMQMYSICTDRTLIERLQRDRWLPRKGSPWSSLKAVFGHRVSLAWLSPFASPEPPRVHEHHWMV
;
A
#
# COMPACT_ATOMS: atom_id res chain seq x y z
N MET A 1 22.72 -53.48 40.85
CA MET A 1 21.60 -54.09 40.09
C MET A 1 20.82 -52.97 39.42
N ALA A 2 21.14 -52.68 38.16
CA ALA A 2 20.38 -51.76 37.33
C ALA A 2 19.37 -52.59 36.51
N PRO A 3 18.09 -52.18 36.41
CA PRO A 3 17.11 -52.92 35.64
C PRO A 3 17.39 -52.81 34.13
N ALA A 4 17.25 -53.93 33.43
CA ALA A 4 17.38 -54.03 31.99
C ALA A 4 16.32 -53.17 31.26
N PRO A 5 16.64 -52.61 30.07
CA PRO A 5 15.70 -51.81 29.31
C PRO A 5 14.57 -52.68 28.73
N VAL A 6 13.34 -52.24 28.97
CA VAL A 6 12.11 -52.81 28.41
C VAL A 6 12.03 -52.47 26.91
N PRO A 7 11.77 -53.44 26.02
CA PRO A 7 11.64 -53.16 24.58
C PRO A 7 10.32 -52.44 24.29
N VAL A 8 10.40 -51.24 23.70
CA VAL A 8 9.24 -50.48 23.22
C VAL A 8 8.82 -51.05 21.85
N PRO A 9 7.56 -51.46 21.66
CA PRO A 9 7.11 -51.98 20.36
C PRO A 9 6.99 -50.82 19.36
N HIS A 10 7.68 -50.94 18.22
CA HIS A 10 7.47 -50.10 17.05
C HIS A 10 6.10 -50.39 16.44
N THR A 11 5.06 -49.70 16.92
CA THR A 11 3.81 -49.59 16.18
C THR A 11 4.03 -48.72 14.94
N LEU A 12 4.13 -49.38 13.79
CA LEU A 12 4.00 -48.77 12.47
C LEU A 12 2.62 -48.12 12.37
N GLU A 13 2.51 -46.83 12.65
CA GLU A 13 1.38 -46.02 12.19
C GLU A 13 1.43 -45.96 10.66
N ARG A 14 0.64 -46.83 10.02
CA ARG A 14 0.32 -46.70 8.59
C ARG A 14 -0.39 -45.34 8.40
N LYS A 15 0.27 -44.41 7.71
CA LYS A 15 -0.44 -43.32 7.03
C LYS A 15 -1.55 -43.94 6.18
N PRO A 16 -2.80 -43.44 6.23
CA PRO A 16 -3.84 -43.92 5.35
C PRO A 16 -3.39 -43.66 3.91
N GLN A 17 -3.27 -44.73 3.13
CA GLN A 17 -3.01 -44.61 1.71
C GLN A 17 -4.26 -44.01 1.06
N LEU A 18 -4.15 -42.74 0.68
CA LEU A 18 -5.11 -42.12 -0.22
C LEU A 18 -5.04 -42.91 -1.52
N GLY A 19 -6.12 -43.66 -1.82
CA GLY A 19 -6.26 -44.33 -3.11
C GLY A 19 -6.10 -43.32 -4.26
N PRO A 20 -5.78 -43.78 -5.47
CA PRO A 20 -5.56 -42.89 -6.59
C PRO A 20 -6.82 -42.04 -6.77
N LEU A 21 -6.67 -40.73 -6.55
CA LEU A 21 -7.65 -39.74 -6.97
C LEU A 21 -7.97 -40.07 -8.42
N ARG A 22 -9.19 -40.55 -8.68
CA ARG A 22 -9.70 -40.73 -10.04
C ARG A 22 -9.34 -39.46 -10.78
N ALA A 23 -8.45 -39.60 -11.75
CA ALA A 23 -8.13 -38.54 -12.67
C ALA A 23 -9.47 -38.06 -13.23
N LEU A 24 -9.88 -36.86 -12.83
CA LEU A 24 -10.91 -36.13 -13.55
C LEU A 24 -10.38 -36.06 -14.98
N GLN A 25 -11.08 -36.75 -15.88
CA GLN A 25 -10.72 -36.81 -17.29
C GLN A 25 -10.44 -35.39 -17.80
N PRO A 26 -9.42 -35.20 -18.66
CA PRO A 26 -9.17 -33.90 -19.25
C PRO A 26 -10.34 -33.59 -20.18
N MET A 27 -11.24 -32.69 -19.75
CA MET A 27 -12.23 -32.14 -20.66
C MET A 27 -11.50 -31.48 -21.82
N HIS A 28 -11.80 -31.97 -23.03
CA HIS A 28 -11.29 -31.45 -24.29
C HIS A 28 -11.58 -29.94 -24.45
N PRO A 29 -10.80 -29.22 -25.28
CA PRO A 29 -10.56 -27.80 -25.19
C PRO A 29 -11.68 -27.00 -25.85
N ARG A 30 -12.69 -26.60 -25.06
CA ARG A 30 -13.53 -25.46 -25.40
C ARG A 30 -13.52 -24.51 -24.20
N LEU A 31 -13.01 -23.32 -24.48
CA LEU A 31 -13.00 -22.11 -23.65
C LEU A 31 -14.08 -22.15 -22.56
N GLY A 32 -13.67 -22.15 -21.29
CA GLY A 32 -14.61 -21.96 -20.18
C GLY A 32 -15.34 -20.60 -20.29
N PRO A 33 -16.57 -20.49 -19.75
CA PRO A 33 -17.46 -19.33 -19.97
C PRO A 33 -17.03 -18.02 -19.29
N TRP A 34 -15.89 -18.00 -18.61
CA TRP A 34 -15.41 -16.87 -17.79
C TRP A 34 -14.25 -16.10 -18.39
N CYS A 35 -14.01 -16.27 -19.70
CA CYS A 35 -12.94 -15.58 -20.39
C CYS A 35 -13.46 -14.27 -20.99
N PRO A 36 -13.22 -13.09 -20.39
CA PRO A 36 -13.67 -11.84 -20.98
C PRO A 36 -12.99 -11.62 -22.34
N ARG A 37 -13.78 -11.58 -23.41
CA ARG A 37 -13.32 -11.16 -24.74
C ARG A 37 -13.06 -9.66 -24.70
N LEU A 38 -11.82 -9.25 -24.45
CA LEU A 38 -11.45 -7.84 -24.51
C LEU A 38 -10.11 -7.71 -25.24
N GLY A 39 -10.16 -7.08 -26.41
CA GLY A 39 -8.98 -6.48 -27.04
C GLY A 39 -8.40 -5.36 -26.18
N PRO A 40 -7.29 -4.73 -26.59
CA PRO A 40 -6.63 -3.69 -25.81
C PRO A 40 -7.61 -2.56 -25.46
N SER A 41 -8.05 -2.50 -24.20
CA SER A 41 -8.97 -1.45 -23.75
C SER A 41 -8.17 -0.17 -23.58
N ARG A 42 -8.34 0.80 -24.48
CA ARG A 42 -7.90 2.20 -24.30
C ARG A 42 -8.73 2.94 -23.24
N ARG A 43 -9.26 2.24 -22.23
CA ARG A 43 -10.09 2.83 -21.18
C ARG A 43 -9.18 3.36 -20.07
N PRO A 44 -9.48 4.54 -19.48
CA PRO A 44 -8.79 5.01 -18.28
C PRO A 44 -8.95 3.96 -17.16
N TRP A 45 -7.89 3.79 -16.36
CA TRP A 45 -7.89 2.83 -15.25
C TRP A 45 -8.82 3.33 -14.13
N PHE A 46 -9.86 2.55 -13.82
CA PHE A 46 -10.77 2.83 -12.73
C PHE A 46 -11.39 1.52 -12.22
N VAL A 47 -11.38 1.33 -10.91
CA VAL A 47 -11.98 0.17 -10.23
C VAL A 47 -13.32 0.61 -9.65
N CYS A 48 -14.40 -0.07 -10.06
CA CYS A 48 -15.75 0.22 -9.59
C CYS A 48 -16.06 -0.57 -8.30
N ASP A 49 -15.30 -0.32 -7.24
CA ASP A 49 -15.56 -0.86 -5.90
C ASP A 49 -16.22 0.22 -5.04
N ILE A 50 -17.50 0.02 -4.68
CA ILE A 50 -18.28 0.99 -3.90
C ILE A 50 -17.59 1.27 -2.56
N LEU A 51 -17.06 0.23 -1.92
CA LEU A 51 -16.39 0.39 -0.63
C LEU A 51 -15.13 1.23 -0.82
N GLY A 52 -14.28 0.87 -1.78
CA GLY A 52 -13.09 1.63 -2.15
C GLY A 52 -13.39 3.09 -2.47
N ILE A 53 -14.45 3.38 -3.23
CA ILE A 53 -14.87 4.76 -3.55
C ILE A 53 -15.22 5.53 -2.27
N VAL A 54 -16.00 4.95 -1.35
CA VAL A 54 -16.36 5.60 -0.09
C VAL A 54 -15.13 5.92 0.75
N PHE A 55 -14.22 4.97 0.91
CA PHE A 55 -12.97 5.17 1.67
C PHE A 55 -12.07 6.22 1.00
N ALA A 56 -11.92 6.17 -0.32
CA ALA A 56 -11.14 7.16 -1.06
C ALA A 56 -11.72 8.57 -0.91
N VAL A 57 -13.03 8.75 -1.10
CA VAL A 57 -13.70 10.06 -0.91
C VAL A 57 -13.56 10.54 0.54
N SER A 58 -13.69 9.63 1.51
CA SER A 58 -13.52 9.95 2.94
C SER A 58 -12.13 10.51 3.23
N THR A 59 -11.07 9.99 2.60
CA THR A 59 -9.71 10.56 2.71
C THR A 59 -9.67 12.04 2.33
N TRP A 60 -10.31 12.43 1.22
CA TRP A 60 -10.35 13.82 0.78
C TRP A 60 -11.17 14.70 1.73
N VAL A 61 -12.36 14.23 2.13
CA VAL A 61 -13.25 14.95 3.06
C VAL A 61 -12.56 15.19 4.40
N LEU A 62 -11.93 14.16 4.98
CA LEU A 62 -11.21 14.26 6.25
C LEU A 62 -10.01 15.21 6.13
N THR A 63 -9.27 15.18 5.01
CA THR A 63 -8.12 16.05 4.81
C THR A 63 -8.51 17.51 4.69
N PHE A 64 -9.51 17.82 3.84
CA PHE A 64 -10.01 19.19 3.71
C PHE A 64 -10.68 19.69 4.98
N GLY A 65 -11.48 18.85 5.64
CA GLY A 65 -12.11 19.18 6.92
C GLY A 65 -11.08 19.48 8.00
N THR A 66 -10.02 18.67 8.10
CA THR A 66 -8.91 18.88 9.03
C THR A 66 -8.17 20.19 8.74
N ALA A 67 -7.84 20.47 7.47
CA ALA A 67 -7.18 21.70 7.06
C ALA A 67 -8.04 22.94 7.35
N TRP A 68 -9.34 22.87 7.09
CA TRP A 68 -10.31 23.93 7.39
C TRP A 68 -10.40 24.22 8.89
N VAL A 69 -10.66 23.20 9.71
CA VAL A 69 -10.80 23.38 11.16
C VAL A 69 -9.49 23.87 11.78
N THR A 70 -8.33 23.35 11.34
CA THR A 70 -7.03 23.81 11.84
C THR A 70 -6.78 25.27 11.47
N THR A 71 -7.11 25.68 10.25
CA THR A 71 -6.99 27.10 9.84
C THR A 71 -7.87 28.01 10.69
N ARG A 72 -9.14 27.63 10.89
CA ARG A 72 -10.10 28.44 11.64
C ARG A 72 -9.79 28.52 13.13
N GLU A 73 -9.41 27.40 13.73
CA GLU A 73 -9.31 27.27 15.19
C GLU A 73 -7.88 27.49 15.72
N LEU A 74 -6.86 27.30 14.89
CA LEU A 74 -5.44 27.42 15.27
C LEU A 74 -4.74 28.61 14.61
N PHE A 75 -4.82 28.75 13.28
CA PHE A 75 -4.00 29.73 12.55
C PHE A 75 -4.63 31.12 12.46
N LEU A 76 -5.94 31.24 12.19
CA LEU A 76 -6.63 32.54 12.16
C LEU A 76 -6.64 33.29 13.51
N PRO A 77 -6.86 32.64 14.67
CA PRO A 77 -6.86 33.33 15.96
C PRO A 77 -5.45 33.50 16.56
N ALA A 78 -4.41 32.96 15.92
CA ALA A 78 -3.05 33.08 16.44
C ALA A 78 -2.54 34.53 16.31
N ARG A 79 -1.95 35.04 17.39
CA ARG A 79 -1.44 36.42 17.46
C ARG A 79 -0.17 36.61 16.63
N ASP A 80 0.61 35.55 16.47
CA ASP A 80 1.85 35.57 15.70
C ASP A 80 1.56 35.18 14.24
N LEU A 81 1.66 36.17 13.36
CA LEU A 81 1.44 36.00 11.93
C LEU A 81 2.49 35.09 11.29
N ALA A 82 3.76 35.21 11.69
CA ALA A 82 4.84 34.40 11.12
C ALA A 82 4.65 32.93 11.48
N TYR A 83 4.29 32.65 12.74
CA TYR A 83 3.92 31.31 13.18
C TYR A 83 2.74 30.75 12.38
N SER A 84 1.68 31.55 12.20
CA SER A 84 0.46 31.14 11.51
C SER A 84 0.71 30.85 10.03
N LEU A 85 1.48 31.71 9.35
CA LEU A 85 1.85 31.52 7.95
C LEU A 85 2.78 30.32 7.78
N ALA A 86 3.83 30.19 8.60
CA ALA A 86 4.80 29.11 8.45
C ALA A 86 4.15 27.72 8.64
N ASN A 87 3.43 27.52 9.76
CA ASN A 87 2.78 26.24 10.04
C ASN A 87 1.57 26.01 9.13
N GLY A 88 0.81 27.06 8.83
CA GLY A 88 -0.30 27.02 7.88
C GLY A 88 0.15 26.57 6.50
N LEU A 89 1.12 27.25 5.89
CA LEU A 89 1.63 26.90 4.57
C LEU A 89 2.23 25.49 4.55
N LEU A 90 3.00 25.12 5.58
CA LEU A 90 3.59 23.79 5.66
C LEU A 90 2.51 22.69 5.74
N LEU A 91 1.51 22.84 6.61
CA LEU A 91 0.42 21.86 6.74
C LEU A 91 -0.38 21.71 5.43
N HIS A 92 -0.71 22.83 4.78
CA HIS A 92 -1.44 22.81 3.51
C HIS A 92 -0.61 22.24 2.37
N LEU A 93 0.70 22.50 2.34
CA LEU A 93 1.61 21.90 1.37
C LEU A 93 1.70 20.38 1.56
N GLN A 94 1.85 19.90 2.80
CA GLN A 94 1.87 18.48 3.12
C GLN A 94 0.55 17.81 2.70
N ALA A 95 -0.59 18.42 3.01
CA ALA A 95 -1.90 17.93 2.60
C ALA A 95 -2.07 17.90 1.07
N ALA A 96 -1.65 18.96 0.37
CA ALA A 96 -1.73 19.04 -1.09
C ALA A 96 -0.85 17.97 -1.77
N LEU A 97 0.38 17.77 -1.30
CA LEU A 97 1.26 16.72 -1.81
C LEU A 97 0.72 15.32 -1.50
N GLY A 98 0.16 15.12 -0.30
CA GLY A 98 -0.50 13.87 0.09
C GLY A 98 -1.70 13.54 -0.79
N LEU A 99 -2.59 14.51 -1.04
CA LEU A 99 -3.76 14.33 -1.91
C LEU A 99 -3.37 14.14 -3.38
N ALA A 100 -2.33 14.84 -3.86
CA ALA A 100 -1.79 14.60 -5.20
C ALA A 100 -1.22 13.18 -5.35
N ALA A 101 -0.45 12.72 -4.36
CA ALA A 101 0.06 11.35 -4.33
C ALA A 101 -1.08 10.32 -4.24
N HIS A 102 -2.10 10.59 -3.43
CA HIS A 102 -3.30 9.77 -3.32
C HIS A 102 -4.03 9.65 -4.66
N ALA A 103 -4.29 10.78 -5.34
CA ALA A 103 -4.91 10.79 -6.66
C ALA A 103 -4.12 9.96 -7.67
N ARG A 104 -2.78 10.06 -7.64
CA ARG A 104 -1.91 9.27 -8.51
C ARG A 104 -1.96 7.79 -8.18
N ALA A 105 -1.98 7.40 -6.91
CA ALA A 105 -2.14 6.00 -6.50
C ALA A 105 -3.51 5.43 -6.94
N MET A 106 -4.58 6.23 -6.85
CA MET A 106 -5.93 5.85 -7.29
C MET A 106 -6.04 5.65 -8.80
N LEU A 107 -5.50 6.61 -9.58
CA LEU A 107 -5.80 6.73 -11.02
C LEU A 107 -4.72 6.14 -11.94
N THR A 108 -3.57 5.76 -11.39
CA THR A 108 -2.52 5.08 -12.17
C THR A 108 -2.82 3.58 -12.25
N ASP A 109 -2.73 3.00 -13.44
CA ASP A 109 -2.73 1.56 -13.62
C ASP A 109 -1.63 0.94 -12.74
N PRO A 110 -1.94 -0.01 -11.84
CA PRO A 110 -0.96 -0.59 -10.92
C PRO A 110 0.05 -1.53 -11.59
N GLY A 111 -0.04 -1.71 -12.91
CA GLY A 111 0.77 -2.66 -13.68
C GLY A 111 -0.05 -3.87 -14.10
N ALA A 112 -1.28 -3.64 -14.56
CA ALA A 112 -2.18 -4.67 -15.01
C ALA A 112 -1.62 -5.44 -16.21
N VAL A 113 -1.75 -6.77 -16.15
CA VAL A 113 -1.32 -7.66 -17.22
C VAL A 113 -2.32 -7.55 -18.38
N PRO A 114 -1.84 -7.37 -19.63
CA PRO A 114 -2.71 -7.37 -20.81
C PRO A 114 -3.56 -8.64 -20.89
N LEU A 115 -4.83 -8.47 -21.25
CA LEU A 115 -5.69 -9.61 -21.58
C LEU A 115 -5.27 -10.16 -22.94
N GLY A 116 -5.30 -11.48 -23.07
CA GLY A 116 -4.93 -12.13 -24.32
C GLY A 116 -4.40 -13.53 -24.09
N ARG A 117 -4.53 -14.36 -25.12
CA ARG A 117 -4.08 -15.75 -25.07
C ARG A 117 -2.55 -15.77 -25.04
N ALA A 118 -1.96 -16.50 -24.11
CA ALA A 118 -0.55 -16.85 -24.14
C ALA A 118 -0.37 -18.22 -24.80
N PRO A 119 -0.06 -18.30 -26.11
CA PRO A 119 0.30 -19.56 -26.71
C PRO A 119 1.59 -20.09 -26.06
N GLY A 120 1.56 -21.31 -25.52
CA GLY A 120 2.76 -22.00 -25.04
C GLY A 120 3.17 -21.76 -23.57
N SER A 121 2.43 -20.99 -22.77
CA SER A 121 2.75 -20.86 -21.33
C SER A 121 2.45 -22.15 -20.57
N ALA A 122 3.34 -22.58 -19.68
CA ALA A 122 3.10 -23.69 -18.76
C ALA A 122 1.76 -23.51 -18.01
N PRO A 123 1.03 -24.60 -17.65
CA PRO A 123 -0.27 -24.52 -16.99
C PRO A 123 -0.26 -23.64 -15.73
N ASP A 124 0.83 -23.69 -14.96
CA ASP A 124 1.02 -22.95 -13.71
C ASP A 124 1.32 -21.46 -13.92
N ALA A 125 1.71 -21.08 -15.14
CA ALA A 125 2.02 -19.71 -15.54
C ALA A 125 0.82 -19.00 -16.18
N ARG A 126 -0.41 -19.51 -16.02
CA ARG A 126 -1.62 -18.93 -16.59
C ARG A 126 -2.61 -18.52 -15.51
N CYS A 127 -3.22 -17.35 -15.66
CA CYS A 127 -4.39 -16.98 -14.86
C CYS A 127 -5.65 -17.56 -15.50
N LEU A 128 -6.41 -18.38 -14.76
CA LEU A 128 -7.66 -18.97 -15.27
C LEU A 128 -8.78 -17.95 -15.45
N TRP A 129 -8.76 -16.85 -14.70
CA TRP A 129 -9.80 -15.82 -14.72
C TRP A 129 -9.52 -14.79 -15.82
N CYS A 130 -8.25 -14.39 -15.99
CA CYS A 130 -7.86 -13.46 -17.05
C CYS A 130 -7.57 -14.16 -18.39
N CYS A 131 -7.45 -15.50 -18.41
CA CYS A 131 -7.00 -16.30 -19.55
C CYS A 131 -5.65 -15.85 -20.15
N SER A 132 -4.84 -15.12 -19.40
CA SER A 132 -3.56 -14.55 -19.84
C SER A 132 -2.39 -15.30 -19.23
N ALA A 133 -1.22 -15.20 -19.87
CA ALA A 133 0.04 -15.49 -19.18
C ALA A 133 0.10 -14.63 -17.93
N LYS A 134 0.52 -15.25 -16.83
CA LYS A 134 0.76 -14.63 -15.54
C LYS A 134 2.28 -14.46 -15.43
N PRO A 135 2.82 -13.24 -15.62
CA PRO A 135 4.24 -13.00 -15.41
C PRO A 135 4.66 -13.39 -13.99
N PRO A 136 5.95 -13.68 -13.75
CA PRO A 136 6.48 -13.89 -12.42
C PRO A 136 6.06 -12.77 -11.47
N ARG A 137 5.72 -13.11 -10.22
CA ARG A 137 5.28 -12.16 -9.16
C ARG A 137 3.98 -11.39 -9.47
N ALA A 138 3.29 -11.68 -10.56
CA ALA A 138 1.95 -11.14 -10.79
C ALA A 138 0.92 -11.91 -9.95
N HIS A 139 -0.14 -11.26 -9.48
CA HIS A 139 -1.25 -11.94 -8.79
C HIS A 139 -2.59 -11.42 -9.29
N HIS A 140 -3.62 -12.28 -9.29
CA HIS A 140 -4.98 -11.90 -9.70
C HIS A 140 -5.69 -11.23 -8.54
N CYS A 141 -6.19 -10.02 -8.74
CA CYS A 141 -7.09 -9.34 -7.80
C CYS A 141 -8.53 -9.52 -8.28
N CYS A 142 -9.36 -10.18 -7.47
CA CYS A 142 -10.78 -10.37 -7.78
C CYS A 142 -11.56 -9.05 -7.82
N VAL A 143 -11.19 -8.07 -6.97
CA VAL A 143 -11.84 -6.74 -6.92
C VAL A 143 -11.53 -5.94 -8.19
N CYS A 144 -10.27 -5.90 -8.62
CA CYS A 144 -9.88 -5.22 -9.86
C CYS A 144 -10.22 -6.02 -11.13
N GLY A 145 -10.50 -7.32 -11.01
CA GLY A 145 -10.76 -8.23 -12.14
C GLY A 145 -9.56 -8.41 -13.07
N ARG A 146 -8.34 -8.17 -12.59
CA ARG A 146 -7.10 -8.18 -13.39
C ARG A 146 -5.95 -8.82 -12.62
N CYS A 147 -5.01 -9.42 -13.36
CA CYS A 147 -3.69 -9.70 -12.83
C CYS A 147 -2.86 -8.42 -12.76
N VAL A 148 -2.15 -8.19 -11.66
CA VAL A 148 -1.31 -7.02 -11.41
C VAL A 148 0.13 -7.49 -11.19
N ARG A 149 1.10 -6.87 -11.88
CA ARG A 149 2.54 -7.14 -11.73
C ARG A 149 3.05 -6.66 -10.38
N LYS A 150 3.90 -7.47 -9.73
CA LYS A 150 4.40 -7.25 -8.36
C LYS A 150 3.30 -6.75 -7.42
N MET A 151 2.14 -7.41 -7.48
CA MET A 151 1.00 -7.03 -6.66
C MET A 151 1.38 -7.12 -5.20
N ASP A 152 1.21 -6.03 -4.46
CA ASP A 152 1.38 -6.02 -3.02
C ASP A 152 0.06 -6.31 -2.32
N HIS A 153 -0.94 -5.44 -2.53
CA HIS A 153 -2.28 -5.62 -2.00
C HIS A 153 -3.33 -4.83 -2.79
N HIS A 154 -4.60 -5.14 -2.56
CA HIS A 154 -5.70 -4.25 -2.93
C HIS A 154 -5.99 -3.33 -1.74
N CYS A 155 -5.92 -2.02 -1.97
CA CYS A 155 -6.09 -1.03 -0.92
C CYS A 155 -7.41 -0.28 -1.13
N THR A 156 -8.35 -0.49 -0.22
CA THR A 156 -9.66 0.17 -0.25
C THR A 156 -9.53 1.68 -0.12
N TRP A 157 -8.56 2.18 0.64
CA TRP A 157 -8.34 3.62 0.84
C TRP A 157 -7.96 4.37 -0.43
N VAL A 158 -7.31 3.72 -1.40
CA VAL A 158 -6.99 4.31 -2.71
C VAL A 158 -7.85 3.75 -3.84
N ASN A 159 -8.88 2.95 -3.52
CA ASN A 159 -9.75 2.28 -4.50
C ASN A 159 -8.97 1.62 -5.66
N ASN A 160 -7.83 1.00 -5.36
CA ASN A 160 -6.94 0.45 -6.38
C ASN A 160 -6.02 -0.62 -5.78
N CYS A 161 -5.46 -1.46 -6.64
CA CYS A 161 -4.31 -2.26 -6.27
C CYS A 161 -3.07 -1.37 -6.11
N VAL A 162 -2.19 -1.75 -5.20
CA VAL A 162 -0.82 -1.25 -5.13
C VAL A 162 0.06 -2.30 -5.79
N GLY A 163 0.71 -1.92 -6.89
CA GLY A 163 1.57 -2.77 -7.70
C GLY A 163 2.75 -1.99 -8.27
N GLU A 164 3.46 -2.60 -9.21
CA GLU A 164 4.74 -2.08 -9.74
C GLU A 164 4.68 -0.62 -10.20
N ASP A 165 3.64 -0.24 -10.94
CA ASP A 165 3.60 1.05 -11.64
C ASP A 165 3.06 2.21 -10.77
N ASN A 166 2.44 1.92 -9.62
CA ASN A 166 1.89 2.94 -8.72
C ASN A 166 2.44 2.90 -7.28
N GLN A 167 3.35 1.97 -6.96
CA GLN A 167 3.94 1.81 -5.63
C GLN A 167 4.58 3.10 -5.10
N LYS A 168 5.29 3.86 -5.97
CA LYS A 168 5.89 5.15 -5.61
C LYS A 168 4.85 6.10 -5.02
N TYR A 169 3.72 6.28 -5.70
CA TYR A 169 2.68 7.23 -5.28
C TYR A 169 2.02 6.81 -3.98
N PHE A 170 1.83 5.51 -3.78
CA PHE A 170 1.32 4.99 -2.51
C PHE A 170 2.28 5.29 -1.34
N VAL A 171 3.59 5.12 -1.53
CA VAL A 171 4.58 5.47 -0.49
C VAL A 171 4.60 6.97 -0.20
N LEU A 172 4.55 7.81 -1.24
CA LEU A 172 4.48 9.27 -1.07
C LEU A 172 3.18 9.70 -0.38
N PHE A 173 2.05 9.07 -0.69
CA PHE A 173 0.77 9.31 -0.02
C PHE A 173 0.90 9.05 1.49
N THR A 174 1.36 7.87 1.89
CA THR A 174 1.49 7.54 3.32
C THR A 174 2.54 8.40 4.02
N LEU A 175 3.61 8.79 3.32
CA LEU A 175 4.63 9.69 3.85
C LEU A 175 4.05 11.08 4.15
N TYR A 176 3.44 11.74 3.15
CA TYR A 176 2.94 13.10 3.31
C TYR A 176 1.75 13.19 4.26
N MET A 177 0.84 12.21 4.23
CA MET A 177 -0.25 12.14 5.21
C MET A 177 0.26 11.86 6.63
N GLY A 178 1.28 11.02 6.77
CA GLY A 178 1.97 10.79 8.04
C GLY A 178 2.64 12.05 8.58
N LEU A 179 3.36 12.79 7.73
CA LEU A 179 4.00 14.05 8.09
C LEU A 179 3.00 15.14 8.47
N ALA A 180 1.88 15.28 7.73
CA ALA A 180 0.81 16.21 8.06
C ALA A 180 0.17 15.87 9.42
N SER A 181 -0.07 14.58 9.67
CA SER A 181 -0.65 14.10 10.93
C SER A 181 0.29 14.33 12.11
N LEU A 182 1.59 14.02 11.95
CA LEU A 182 2.61 14.31 12.97
C LEU A 182 2.71 15.80 13.25
N HIS A 183 2.72 16.63 12.21
CA HIS A 183 2.76 18.08 12.36
C HIS A 183 1.56 18.59 13.18
N LEU A 184 0.35 18.13 12.87
CA LEU A 184 -0.85 18.50 13.63
C LEU A 184 -0.80 18.01 15.09
N LEU A 185 -0.30 16.78 15.34
CA LEU A 185 -0.10 16.28 16.70
C LEU A 185 0.87 17.15 17.50
N LEU A 186 1.95 17.64 16.87
CA LEU A 186 2.91 18.53 17.53
C LEU A 186 2.29 19.91 17.80
N LEU A 187 1.55 20.47 16.85
CA LEU A 187 0.85 21.76 17.02
C LEU A 187 -0.15 21.73 18.17
N LEU A 188 -0.87 20.62 18.34
CA LEU A 188 -1.87 20.46 19.40
C LEU A 188 -1.23 20.02 20.73
N GLY A 189 -0.28 19.09 20.70
CA GLY A 189 0.28 18.45 21.89
C GLY A 189 1.35 19.26 22.61
N VAL A 190 2.25 19.94 21.88
CA VAL A 190 3.38 20.65 22.52
C VAL A 190 2.91 21.78 23.44
N PRO A 191 1.94 22.64 23.07
CA PRO A 191 1.43 23.68 23.99
C PRO A 191 0.80 23.08 25.25
N VAL A 192 0.03 22.01 25.10
CA VAL A 192 -0.63 21.27 26.20
C VAL A 192 0.42 20.71 27.16
N LEU A 193 1.46 20.04 26.64
CA LEU A 193 2.55 19.49 27.45
C LEU A 193 3.36 20.59 28.17
N ARG A 194 3.61 21.73 27.50
CA ARG A 194 4.32 22.87 28.10
C ARG A 194 3.52 23.50 29.23
N SER A 195 2.22 23.70 29.04
CA SER A 195 1.33 24.25 30.08
C SER A 195 1.28 23.32 31.31
N HIS A 196 1.13 22.01 31.08
CA HIS A 196 1.21 21.01 32.15
C HIS A 196 2.56 21.06 32.89
N ALA A 197 3.68 21.10 32.15
CA ALA A 197 5.03 21.14 32.74
C ALA A 197 5.29 22.40 33.57
N ARG A 198 4.63 23.52 33.26
CA ARG A 198 4.71 24.78 34.02
C ARG A 198 3.77 24.83 35.22
N GLY A 199 2.95 23.81 35.45
CA GLY A 199 1.95 23.79 36.52
C GLY A 199 0.78 24.73 36.27
N GLU A 200 0.57 25.18 35.03
CA GLU A 200 -0.50 26.11 34.64
C GLU A 200 -1.87 25.39 34.45
N TRP A 201 -1.92 24.08 34.70
CA TRP A 201 -3.12 23.25 34.54
C TRP A 201 -3.93 23.20 35.85
N ASP A 202 -4.81 24.17 36.07
CA ASP A 202 -5.73 24.15 37.22
C ASP A 202 -7.09 23.48 36.87
N ARG A 203 -7.82 22.99 37.88
CA ARG A 203 -9.09 22.25 37.73
C ARG A 203 -10.26 23.13 37.20
N HIS A 204 -10.06 24.43 37.06
CA HIS A 204 -10.99 25.46 36.58
C HIS A 204 -10.42 26.21 35.36
N SER A 205 -9.30 25.75 34.82
CA SER A 205 -8.53 26.53 33.87
C SER A 205 -9.24 26.56 32.52
N THR A 206 -9.28 27.75 31.93
CA THR A 206 -9.76 28.05 30.57
C THR A 206 -8.95 27.34 29.46
N VAL A 207 -8.08 26.41 29.84
CA VAL A 207 -7.14 25.64 29.01
C VAL A 207 -7.77 24.34 28.51
N SER A 208 -9.02 24.01 28.91
CA SER A 208 -9.75 22.90 28.32
C SER A 208 -9.81 23.06 26.79
N PRO A 209 -9.16 22.18 26.01
CA PRO A 209 -9.14 22.32 24.57
C PRO A 209 -10.58 22.21 24.05
N ARG A 210 -10.95 23.11 23.12
CA ARG A 210 -12.25 23.08 22.46
C ARG A 210 -12.50 21.65 21.95
N ARG A 211 -13.75 21.17 22.00
CA ARG A 211 -14.12 19.81 21.55
C ARG A 211 -13.61 19.49 20.14
N SER A 212 -13.59 20.50 19.25
CA SER A 212 -13.00 20.40 17.90
C SER A 212 -11.52 20.06 17.91
N LEU A 213 -10.72 20.63 18.82
CA LEU A 213 -9.29 20.36 18.95
C LEU A 213 -9.01 18.96 19.51
N MET A 214 -9.85 18.48 20.45
CA MET A 214 -9.78 17.10 20.94
C MET A 214 -10.06 16.10 19.82
N TYR A 215 -11.09 16.37 19.00
CA TYR A 215 -11.40 15.57 17.83
C TYR A 215 -10.26 15.58 16.80
N LEU A 216 -9.69 16.75 16.49
CA LEU A 216 -8.53 16.87 15.61
C LEU A 216 -7.32 16.08 16.11
N PHE A 217 -7.04 16.12 17.41
CA PHE A 217 -5.95 15.34 18.00
C PHE A 217 -6.17 13.84 17.80
N LEU A 218 -7.38 13.33 18.05
CA LEU A 218 -7.71 11.92 17.86
C LEU A 218 -7.60 11.49 16.39
N VAL A 219 -8.16 12.28 15.47
CA VAL A 219 -8.07 12.03 14.03
C VAL A 219 -6.60 12.02 13.58
N ALA A 220 -5.81 13.00 14.01
CA ALA A 220 -4.38 13.08 13.70
C ALA A 220 -3.60 11.90 14.28
N LEU A 221 -3.93 11.44 15.48
CA LEU A 221 -3.28 10.29 16.12
C LEU A 221 -3.55 9.00 15.33
N ILE A 222 -4.82 8.73 15.04
CA ILE A 222 -5.22 7.55 14.27
C ILE A 222 -4.58 7.58 12.87
N ALA A 223 -4.65 8.73 12.20
CA ALA A 223 -4.04 8.92 10.89
C ALA A 223 -2.52 8.74 10.93
N PHE A 224 -1.83 9.27 11.94
CA PHE A 224 -0.38 9.10 12.09
C PHE A 224 -0.01 7.63 12.28
N LEU A 225 -0.69 6.91 13.17
CA LEU A 225 -0.42 5.49 13.42
C LEU A 225 -0.66 4.62 12.19
N LEU A 226 -1.76 4.85 11.46
CA LEU A 226 -2.06 4.13 10.23
C LEU A 226 -1.02 4.40 9.14
N ASN A 227 -0.72 5.67 8.88
CA ASN A 227 0.17 6.07 7.79
C ASN A 227 1.63 5.71 8.07
N SER A 228 2.11 5.88 9.30
CA SER A 228 3.48 5.49 9.69
C SER A 228 3.69 3.98 9.58
N THR A 229 2.70 3.18 10.00
CA THR A 229 2.73 1.73 9.88
C THR A 229 2.77 1.30 8.42
N MET A 230 1.88 1.85 7.58
CA MET A 230 1.85 1.54 6.15
C MET A 230 3.13 1.97 5.44
N PHE A 231 3.65 3.17 5.74
CA PHE A 231 4.92 3.65 5.21
C PHE A 231 6.08 2.71 5.59
N ALA A 232 6.18 2.33 6.88
CA ALA A 232 7.22 1.43 7.35
C ALA A 232 7.15 0.06 6.67
N MET A 233 5.95 -0.51 6.54
CA MET A 233 5.76 -1.78 5.84
C MET A 233 6.13 -1.71 4.36
N GLN A 234 5.76 -0.63 3.66
CA GLN A 234 6.16 -0.45 2.26
C GLN A 234 7.66 -0.27 2.10
N MET A 235 8.29 0.55 2.94
CA MET A 235 9.74 0.75 2.92
C MET A 235 10.48 -0.56 3.20
N TYR A 236 10.02 -1.35 4.17
CA TYR A 236 10.56 -2.67 4.43
C TYR A 236 10.39 -3.62 3.23
N SER A 237 9.22 -3.62 2.61
CA SER A 237 8.91 -4.43 1.42
C SER A 237 9.83 -4.09 0.24
N ILE A 238 10.06 -2.80 0.01
CA ILE A 238 10.95 -2.32 -1.06
C ILE A 238 12.40 -2.69 -0.76
N CYS A 239 12.88 -2.42 0.45
CA CYS A 239 14.26 -2.71 0.84
C CYS A 239 14.59 -4.21 0.83
N THR A 240 13.59 -5.07 1.03
CA THR A 240 13.73 -6.54 0.96
C THR A 240 13.36 -7.12 -0.41
N ASP A 241 12.92 -6.30 -1.37
CA ASP A 241 12.39 -6.69 -2.69
C ASP A 241 11.31 -7.79 -2.59
N ARG A 242 10.46 -7.71 -1.56
CA ARG A 242 9.38 -8.68 -1.30
C ARG A 242 8.03 -8.00 -1.14
N THR A 243 7.04 -8.45 -1.89
CA THR A 243 5.65 -8.03 -1.70
C THR A 243 5.02 -8.70 -0.46
N LEU A 244 3.91 -8.16 0.03
CA LEU A 244 3.15 -8.77 1.11
C LEU A 244 2.70 -10.20 0.77
N ILE A 245 2.27 -10.43 -0.47
CA ILE A 245 1.83 -11.76 -0.93
C ILE A 245 3.00 -12.75 -0.87
N GLU A 246 4.18 -12.36 -1.34
CA GLU A 246 5.38 -13.21 -1.32
C GLU A 246 5.81 -13.58 0.10
N ARG A 247 5.65 -12.66 1.06
CA ARG A 247 5.89 -12.94 2.49
C ARG A 247 4.92 -13.98 3.05
N LEU A 248 3.64 -13.88 2.69
CA LEU A 248 2.59 -14.77 3.20
C LEU A 248 2.65 -16.16 2.55
N GLN A 249 2.98 -16.24 1.25
CA GLN A 249 2.99 -17.49 0.51
C GLN A 249 4.21 -18.39 0.81
N ARG A 250 5.19 -17.94 1.63
CA ARG A 250 6.45 -18.66 1.93
C ARG A 250 7.08 -19.25 0.66
N ASP A 251 6.97 -18.55 -0.45
CA ASP A 251 7.26 -19.12 -1.77
C ASP A 251 8.75 -19.39 -1.97
N ARG A 252 9.03 -20.38 -2.83
CA ARG A 252 10.35 -20.86 -3.30
C ARG A 252 11.10 -19.85 -4.18
N TRP A 253 10.78 -18.56 -4.11
CA TRP A 253 11.50 -17.53 -4.86
C TRP A 253 12.80 -17.23 -4.13
N LEU A 254 13.92 -17.57 -4.75
CA LEU A 254 15.25 -17.22 -4.26
C LEU A 254 15.31 -15.69 -4.06
N PRO A 255 15.76 -15.20 -2.89
CA PRO A 255 15.94 -13.78 -2.69
C PRO A 255 16.82 -13.23 -3.81
N ARG A 256 16.35 -12.21 -4.54
CA ARG A 256 17.21 -11.52 -5.49
C ARG A 256 18.35 -10.91 -4.68
N LYS A 257 19.60 -11.25 -5.01
CA LYS A 257 20.81 -10.62 -4.43
C LYS A 257 20.92 -9.18 -4.95
N GLY A 258 19.99 -8.32 -4.58
CA GLY A 258 20.02 -6.88 -4.85
C GLY A 258 20.29 -6.12 -3.56
N SER A 259 21.04 -5.01 -3.64
CA SER A 259 21.14 -4.11 -2.50
C SER A 259 19.80 -3.38 -2.29
N PRO A 260 19.42 -3.02 -1.04
CA PRO A 260 18.21 -2.23 -0.78
C PRO A 260 18.13 -0.95 -1.62
N TRP A 261 19.30 -0.37 -1.92
CA TRP A 261 19.45 0.79 -2.80
C TRP A 261 18.98 0.53 -4.24
N SER A 262 19.27 -0.65 -4.79
CA SER A 262 18.82 -1.02 -6.14
C SER A 262 17.28 -1.12 -6.21
N SER A 263 16.65 -1.64 -5.17
CA SER A 263 15.19 -1.74 -5.06
C SER A 263 14.53 -0.38 -4.92
N LEU A 264 15.11 0.52 -4.13
CA LEU A 264 14.64 1.91 -4.03
C LEU A 264 14.69 2.62 -5.39
N LYS A 265 15.80 2.50 -6.13
CA LYS A 265 15.91 3.05 -7.49
C LYS A 265 14.87 2.46 -8.45
N ALA A 266 14.52 1.18 -8.31
CA ALA A 266 13.51 0.54 -9.14
C ALA A 266 12.11 1.14 -8.91
N VAL A 267 11.80 1.59 -7.69
CA VAL A 267 10.48 2.18 -7.35
C VAL A 267 10.44 3.68 -7.60
N PHE A 268 11.46 4.42 -7.17
CA PHE A 268 11.45 5.89 -7.19
C PHE A 268 12.07 6.50 -8.46
N GLY A 269 12.82 5.70 -9.23
CA GLY A 269 13.52 6.10 -10.45
C GLY A 269 15.03 5.99 -10.32
N HIS A 270 15.73 5.71 -11.43
CA HIS A 270 17.16 5.42 -11.39
C HIS A 270 18.03 6.62 -10.96
N ARG A 271 17.65 7.85 -11.32
CA ARG A 271 18.37 9.07 -10.93
C ARG A 271 17.80 9.63 -9.63
N VAL A 272 18.63 9.69 -8.59
CA VAL A 272 18.26 10.36 -7.34
C VAL A 272 18.11 11.85 -7.60
N SER A 273 16.93 12.39 -7.33
CA SER A 273 16.59 13.79 -7.54
C SER A 273 15.36 14.16 -6.73
N LEU A 274 14.99 15.44 -6.69
CA LEU A 274 13.75 15.91 -6.07
C LEU A 274 12.49 15.25 -6.67
N ALA A 275 12.59 14.67 -7.87
CA ALA A 275 11.52 13.90 -8.48
C ALA A 275 11.12 12.66 -7.65
N TRP A 276 12.00 12.14 -6.78
CA TRP A 276 11.66 11.03 -5.89
C TRP A 276 10.55 11.39 -4.91
N LEU A 277 10.55 12.63 -4.43
CA LEU A 277 9.57 13.15 -3.49
C LEU A 277 8.35 13.76 -4.19
N SER A 278 8.46 14.09 -5.48
CA SER A 278 7.35 14.69 -6.23
C SER A 278 6.31 13.65 -6.66
N PRO A 279 5.02 13.82 -6.28
CA PRO A 279 3.93 13.00 -6.82
C PRO A 279 3.62 13.32 -8.30
N PHE A 280 4.13 14.45 -8.80
CA PHE A 280 3.93 14.89 -10.18
C PHE A 280 4.95 14.28 -11.16
N ALA A 281 6.01 13.65 -10.65
CA ALA A 281 7.01 12.98 -11.47
C ALA A 281 6.75 11.48 -11.52
N SER A 282 6.59 10.93 -12.73
CA SER A 282 6.59 9.48 -12.92
C SER A 282 7.99 8.89 -12.73
N PRO A 283 8.13 7.68 -12.17
CA PRO A 283 9.39 6.95 -12.24
C PRO A 283 9.80 6.77 -13.71
N GLU A 284 11.07 7.01 -14.04
CA GLU A 284 11.58 6.62 -15.36
C GLU A 284 11.49 5.09 -15.49
N PRO A 285 10.93 4.56 -16.61
CA PRO A 285 10.96 3.13 -16.86
C PRO A 285 12.42 2.64 -16.93
N PRO A 286 12.72 1.41 -16.49
CA PRO A 286 14.03 0.81 -16.68
C PRO A 286 14.42 0.87 -18.16
N ARG A 287 15.66 1.26 -18.47
CA ARG A 287 16.13 1.22 -19.86
C ARG A 287 16.06 -0.23 -20.34
N VAL A 288 15.55 -0.41 -21.55
CA VAL A 288 15.22 -1.69 -22.22
C VAL A 288 16.37 -2.73 -22.20
N HIS A 289 17.61 -2.32 -21.90
CA HIS A 289 18.78 -3.20 -21.84
C HIS A 289 18.84 -4.17 -20.63
N GLU A 290 17.93 -4.09 -19.65
CA GLU A 290 17.90 -5.04 -18.51
C GLU A 290 16.81 -6.14 -18.62
N HIS A 291 16.13 -6.25 -19.76
CA HIS A 291 15.11 -7.30 -20.00
C HIS A 291 15.67 -8.62 -20.59
N HIS A 292 16.89 -9.03 -20.20
CA HIS A 292 17.45 -10.33 -20.62
C HIS A 292 16.90 -11.55 -19.85
N TRP A 293 15.66 -11.47 -19.30
CA TRP A 293 15.05 -12.57 -18.55
C TRP A 293 13.69 -13.03 -19.11
N MET A 294 13.51 -12.99 -20.43
CA MET A 294 12.39 -13.66 -21.10
C MET A 294 12.89 -14.72 -22.08
N VAL A 295 13.60 -15.73 -21.54
CA VAL A 295 13.71 -17.08 -22.12
C VAL A 295 13.61 -18.08 -20.97
#